data_AF-A0A971EIV5-F1
#
_entry.id   AF-A0A971EIV5-F1
#
_cell.length_a   1.000
_cell.length_b   1.000
_cell.length_c   1.000
_cell.angle_alpha   90.00
_cell.angle_beta   90.00
_cell.angle_gamma   90.00
#
_symmetry.space_group_name_H-M   'P 1'
#
loop_
_entity.id
_entity.type
_entity.pdbx_description
1 polymer ?
#
loop_
_entity_poly.entity_id
_entity_poly.type
_entity_poly.pdbx_seq_one_letter_code
_entity_poly.pdbx_strand_id
1 'polypeptide(L)'
;MKFQSVTPPKGRSKPPVNKITTAQEAISRFVHEGTYVGMTVSAAPASLIWEMVRQRDRIKYIDLVITSQIGMSSALIGAGLVRRLEMGYNWGGIEGEDKVFRRAVEKGIPKPI
;
A
#
# COMPACT_ATOMS: atom_id res chain seq x y z
N MET A 1 10.56 -25.22 -3.45
CA MET A 1 9.33 -25.94 -3.82
C MET A 1 8.96 -25.53 -5.25
N LYS A 2 8.90 -26.44 -6.22
CA LYS A 2 8.50 -26.09 -7.60
C LYS A 2 6.97 -26.10 -7.69
N PHE A 3 6.38 -24.96 -8.03
CA PHE A 3 4.94 -24.87 -8.29
C PHE A 3 4.62 -25.68 -9.55
N GLN A 4 3.76 -26.70 -9.42
CA GLN A 4 3.14 -27.37 -10.56
C GLN A 4 1.70 -26.88 -10.67
N SER A 5 1.36 -26.26 -11.81
CA SER A 5 -0.01 -25.85 -12.07
C SER A 5 -0.89 -27.08 -12.28
N VAL A 6 -1.94 -27.23 -11.48
CA VAL A 6 -3.01 -28.20 -11.74
C VAL A 6 -3.80 -27.69 -12.95
N THR A 7 -3.93 -28.50 -14.00
CA THR A 7 -4.78 -28.17 -15.14
C THR A 7 -6.24 -28.30 -14.70
N PRO A 8 -7.02 -27.20 -14.60
CA PRO A 8 -8.41 -27.31 -14.22
C PRO A 8 -9.23 -27.92 -15.38
N PRO A 9 -10.35 -28.59 -15.08
CA PRO A 9 -11.29 -29.03 -16.11
C PRO A 9 -11.77 -27.85 -16.96
N LYS A 10 -12.09 -28.10 -18.24
CA LYS A 10 -12.61 -27.08 -19.17
C LYS A 10 -13.91 -26.46 -18.63
N GLY A 11 -13.79 -25.33 -17.93
CA GLY A 11 -14.92 -24.47 -17.54
C GLY A 11 -15.09 -23.29 -18.49
N ARG A 12 -16.15 -22.49 -18.30
CA ARG A 12 -16.37 -21.21 -19.02
C ARG A 12 -15.38 -20.10 -18.62
N SER A 13 -14.66 -20.26 -17.51
CA SER A 13 -13.69 -19.28 -17.01
C SER A 13 -12.40 -19.29 -17.82
N LYS A 14 -11.71 -18.14 -17.85
CA LYS A 14 -10.33 -18.06 -18.38
C LYS A 14 -9.44 -19.10 -17.67
N PRO A 15 -8.49 -19.73 -18.40
CA PRO A 15 -7.56 -20.66 -17.78
C PRO A 15 -6.75 -19.94 -16.68
N PRO A 16 -6.38 -20.64 -15.59
CA PRO A 16 -5.55 -20.06 -14.56
C PRO A 16 -4.20 -19.69 -15.14
N VAL A 17 -3.72 -18.51 -14.77
CA VAL A 17 -2.40 -18.01 -15.15
C VAL A 17 -1.50 -17.99 -13.92
N ASN A 18 -0.22 -18.27 -14.11
CA ASN A 18 0.76 -18.11 -13.04
C ASN A 18 0.89 -16.62 -12.69
N LYS A 19 0.64 -16.28 -11.41
CA LYS A 19 0.70 -14.90 -10.89
C LYS A 19 1.84 -14.69 -9.90
N ILE A 20 2.71 -15.68 -9.71
CA ILE A 20 3.90 -15.54 -8.87
C ILE A 20 4.80 -14.47 -9.51
N THR A 21 5.17 -13.46 -8.73
CA THR A 21 5.94 -12.30 -9.17
C THR A 21 6.67 -11.72 -7.97
N THR A 22 7.68 -10.88 -8.22
CA THR A 22 8.37 -10.17 -7.13
C THR A 22 7.57 -8.96 -6.65
N ALA A 23 7.88 -8.44 -5.45
CA ALA A 23 7.28 -7.19 -4.97
C ALA A 23 7.58 -6.02 -5.93
N GLN A 24 8.82 -5.94 -6.43
CA GLN A 24 9.23 -4.92 -7.39
C GLN A 24 8.38 -4.94 -8.65
N GLU A 25 8.22 -6.12 -9.26
CA GLU A 25 7.39 -6.32 -10.44
C GLU A 25 5.91 -6.01 -10.17
N ALA A 26 5.37 -6.48 -9.03
CA ALA A 26 3.99 -6.22 -8.65
C ALA A 26 3.70 -4.71 -8.53
N ILE A 27 4.53 -3.98 -7.79
CA ILE A 27 4.37 -2.53 -7.62
C ILE A 27 4.60 -1.79 -8.95
N SER A 28 5.59 -2.19 -9.74
CA SER A 28 5.87 -1.58 -11.06
C SER A 28 4.69 -1.73 -12.03
N ARG A 29 4.01 -2.89 -11.98
CA ARG A 29 2.93 -3.24 -12.91
C ARG A 29 1.56 -2.76 -12.50
N PHE A 30 1.28 -2.64 -11.20
CA PHE A 30 -0.08 -2.43 -10.70
C PHE A 30 -0.27 -1.14 -9.90
N VAL A 31 0.81 -0.50 -9.45
CA VAL A 31 0.74 0.75 -8.71
C VAL A 31 1.35 1.85 -9.56
N HIS A 32 0.52 2.79 -9.97
CA HIS A 32 0.87 3.97 -10.76
C HIS A 32 0.56 5.25 -9.97
N GLU A 33 1.06 6.37 -10.47
CA GLU A 33 0.65 7.68 -9.97
C GLU A 33 -0.89 7.81 -9.99
N GLY A 34 -1.45 8.27 -8.87
CA GLY A 34 -2.90 8.42 -8.69
C GLY A 34 -3.69 7.13 -8.49
N THR A 35 -3.02 6.00 -8.26
CA THR A 35 -3.71 4.76 -7.89
C THR A 35 -4.44 4.93 -6.57
N TYR A 36 -5.69 4.48 -6.52
CA TYR A 36 -6.48 4.34 -5.30
C TYR A 36 -6.14 3.01 -4.63
N VAL A 37 -5.42 3.06 -3.52
CA VAL A 37 -4.85 1.88 -2.85
C VAL A 37 -5.65 1.59 -1.59
N GLY A 38 -6.24 0.41 -1.52
CA GLY A 38 -6.78 -0.14 -0.28
C GLY A 38 -5.74 -0.92 0.50
N MET A 39 -5.64 -0.69 1.81
CA MET A 39 -4.78 -1.49 2.69
C MET A 39 -5.53 -2.02 3.91
N THR A 40 -5.09 -3.19 4.38
CA THR A 40 -5.61 -3.83 5.59
C THR A 40 -4.81 -3.40 6.82
N VAL A 41 -5.49 -3.41 7.97
CA VAL A 41 -4.94 -3.06 9.29
C VAL A 41 -4.03 -4.16 9.81
N SER A 42 -4.58 -5.37 9.91
CA SER A 42 -3.88 -6.58 10.33
C SER A 42 -3.17 -7.20 9.14
N ALA A 43 -1.97 -7.73 9.39
CA ALA A 43 -1.07 -8.23 8.35
C ALA A 43 -0.83 -7.20 7.23
N ALA A 44 -0.67 -5.92 7.61
CA ALA A 44 -0.36 -4.85 6.68
C ALA A 44 0.83 -5.28 5.78
N PRO A 45 0.76 -5.05 4.46
CA PRO A 45 1.73 -5.56 3.52
C PRO A 45 3.03 -4.75 3.54
N ALA A 46 3.79 -4.85 4.64
CA ALA A 46 4.97 -4.05 4.93
C ALA A 46 5.99 -4.06 3.77
N SER A 47 6.23 -5.22 3.18
CA SER A 47 7.15 -5.36 2.03
C SER A 47 6.69 -4.56 0.81
N LEU A 48 5.39 -4.55 0.52
CA LEU A 48 4.80 -3.79 -0.59
C LEU A 48 4.80 -2.29 -0.32
N ILE A 49 4.55 -1.89 0.94
CA ILE A 49 4.62 -0.48 1.37
C ILE A 49 6.01 0.09 1.12
N TRP A 50 7.05 -0.59 1.60
CA TRP A 50 8.43 -0.15 1.39
C TRP A 50 8.85 -0.20 -0.08
N GLU A 51 8.28 -1.12 -0.86
CA GLU A 51 8.52 -1.16 -2.29
C GLU A 51 7.88 0.03 -3.03
N MET A 52 6.69 0.47 -2.62
CA MET A 52 6.11 1.73 -3.11
C MET A 52 7.01 2.93 -2.77
N VAL A 53 7.56 2.99 -1.54
CA VAL A 53 8.49 4.04 -1.13
C VAL A 53 9.80 4.01 -1.94
N ARG A 54 10.33 2.82 -2.26
CA ARG A 54 11.51 2.68 -3.12
C ARG A 54 11.26 3.19 -4.53
N GLN A 55 10.06 3.01 -5.05
CA GLN A 55 9.67 3.44 -6.39
C GLN A 55 9.06 4.86 -6.45
N ARG A 56 9.26 5.68 -5.40
CA ARG A 56 8.70 7.06 -5.30
C ARG A 56 9.08 8.00 -6.44
N ASP A 57 10.17 7.72 -7.15
CA ASP A 57 10.53 8.53 -8.32
C ASP A 57 9.56 8.32 -9.49
N ARG A 58 8.94 7.13 -9.56
CA ARG A 58 7.90 6.79 -10.54
C ARG A 58 6.49 7.02 -10.01
N ILE A 59 6.26 6.77 -8.72
CA ILE A 59 4.96 6.94 -8.06
C ILE A 59 5.00 8.27 -7.30
N LYS A 60 4.54 9.38 -7.90
CA LYS A 60 4.59 10.69 -7.21
C LYS A 60 3.51 10.84 -6.16
N TYR A 61 2.35 10.23 -6.38
CA TYR A 61 1.31 10.18 -5.38
C TYR A 61 0.37 8.98 -5.52
N ILE A 62 -0.30 8.65 -4.43
CA ILE A 62 -1.41 7.69 -4.34
C ILE A 62 -2.54 8.29 -3.49
N ASP A 63 -3.75 7.78 -3.68
CA ASP A 63 -4.88 8.03 -2.78
C ASP A 63 -5.09 6.77 -1.94
N LEU A 64 -5.09 6.91 -0.63
CA LEU A 64 -5.03 5.79 0.30
C LEU A 64 -6.36 5.62 1.05
N VAL A 65 -6.90 4.41 1.07
CA VAL A 65 -8.07 4.04 1.89
C VAL A 65 -7.75 2.90 2.84
N ILE A 66 -8.06 3.12 4.12
CA ILE A 66 -7.76 2.18 5.20
C ILE A 66 -8.86 2.25 6.24
N THR A 67 -9.37 1.11 6.71
CA THR A 67 -10.40 1.10 7.76
C THR A 67 -9.85 1.63 9.10
N SER A 68 -8.73 1.10 9.57
CA SER A 68 -7.95 1.66 10.70
C SER A 68 -6.45 1.36 10.56
N GLN A 69 -5.57 2.05 11.29
CA GLN A 69 -4.13 1.78 11.18
C GLN A 69 -3.35 1.81 12.49
N ILE A 70 -2.19 1.13 12.45
CA ILE A 70 -1.16 1.10 13.52
C ILE A 70 0.20 1.51 12.91
N GLY A 71 0.32 2.77 12.46
CA GLY A 71 1.58 3.36 11.97
C GLY A 71 2.12 2.88 10.61
N MET A 72 1.43 1.99 9.89
CA MET A 72 1.94 1.46 8.61
C MET A 72 1.74 2.42 7.43
N SER A 73 0.71 3.27 7.48
CA SER A 73 0.51 4.31 6.46
C SER A 73 1.52 5.46 6.62
N SER A 74 2.11 5.61 7.80
CA SER A 74 3.11 6.63 8.13
C SER A 74 4.32 6.58 7.21
N ALA A 75 4.71 5.39 6.74
CA ALA A 75 5.81 5.27 5.77
C ALA A 75 5.45 5.94 4.43
N LEU A 76 4.21 5.77 3.95
CA LEU A 76 3.73 6.38 2.71
C LEU A 76 3.49 7.89 2.88
N ILE A 77 2.92 8.30 4.02
CA ILE A 77 2.72 9.71 4.36
C ILE A 77 4.07 10.43 4.48
N GLY A 78 5.00 9.86 5.26
CA GLY A 78 6.32 10.41 5.51
C GLY A 78 7.21 10.45 4.26
N ALA A 79 7.02 9.52 3.33
CA ALA A 79 7.65 9.56 2.01
C ALA A 79 7.04 10.61 1.07
N GLY A 80 5.99 11.31 1.49
CA GLY A 80 5.30 12.30 0.67
C GLY A 80 4.54 11.66 -0.49
N LEU A 81 4.07 10.41 -0.36
CA LEU A 81 3.34 9.72 -1.42
C LEU A 81 1.82 9.90 -1.30
N VAL A 82 1.26 10.00 -0.10
CA VAL A 82 -0.19 10.07 0.09
C VAL A 82 -0.73 11.46 -0.26
N ARG A 83 -1.58 11.60 -1.29
CA ARG A 83 -2.24 12.87 -1.65
C ARG A 83 -3.58 13.05 -0.92
N ARG A 84 -4.33 11.97 -0.76
CA ARG A 84 -5.62 11.92 -0.08
C ARG A 84 -5.66 10.67 0.79
N LEU A 85 -6.25 10.81 1.97
CA LEU A 85 -6.36 9.71 2.94
C LEU A 85 -7.79 9.59 3.46
N GLU A 86 -8.41 8.44 3.17
CA GLU A 86 -9.71 8.07 3.70
C GLU A 86 -9.54 7.01 4.77
N MET A 87 -9.84 7.37 6.03
CA MET A 87 -9.67 6.46 7.16
C MET A 87 -10.74 6.59 8.23
N GLY A 88 -10.98 5.48 8.95
CA GLY A 88 -11.85 5.48 10.13
C GLY A 88 -11.11 5.80 11.43
N TYR A 89 -9.88 5.31 11.61
CA TYR A 89 -9.12 5.49 12.84
C TYR A 89 -7.60 5.36 12.65
N ASN A 90 -6.83 6.09 13.47
CA ASN A 90 -5.38 6.09 13.46
C ASN A 90 -4.76 5.97 14.87
N TRP A 91 -3.79 5.07 15.01
CA TRP A 91 -2.96 4.91 16.21
C TRP A 91 -1.50 4.62 15.79
N GLY A 92 -0.50 5.08 16.56
CA GLY A 92 0.91 4.70 16.40
C GLY A 92 1.32 3.42 17.14
N GLY A 93 0.37 2.72 17.78
CA GLY A 93 0.64 1.51 18.56
C GLY A 93 1.10 1.82 20.00
N ILE A 94 1.89 0.92 20.58
CA ILE A 94 2.38 1.05 21.98
C ILE A 94 3.12 2.38 22.19
N GLU A 95 3.73 2.92 21.13
CA GLU A 95 4.49 4.17 21.12
C GLU A 95 3.64 5.46 21.17
N GLY A 96 2.30 5.34 21.23
CA GLY A 96 1.38 6.46 21.32
C GLY A 96 0.82 6.92 19.98
N GLU A 97 0.62 8.22 19.80
CA GLU A 97 0.06 8.76 18.57
C GLU A 97 1.01 8.60 17.37
N ASP A 98 0.45 8.38 16.18
CA ASP A 98 1.24 8.42 14.95
C ASP A 98 1.62 9.88 14.66
N LYS A 99 2.85 10.24 15.05
CA LYS A 99 3.41 11.59 14.89
C LYS A 99 3.53 12.01 13.43
N VAL A 100 3.71 11.07 12.49
CA VAL A 100 3.83 11.39 11.07
C VAL A 100 2.47 11.76 10.51
N PHE A 101 1.44 10.97 10.79
CA PHE A 101 0.06 11.30 10.43
C PHE A 101 -0.36 12.63 11.06
N ARG A 102 -0.14 12.78 12.38
CA ARG A 102 -0.48 14.00 13.11
C ARG A 102 0.20 15.22 12.50
N ARG A 103 1.49 15.13 12.18
CA ARG A 103 2.24 16.22 11.53
C ARG A 103 1.70 16.54 10.13
N ALA A 104 1.31 15.55 9.35
CA ALA A 104 0.75 15.75 8.02
C ALA A 104 -0.63 16.43 8.09
N VAL A 105 -1.50 16.00 9.00
CA VAL A 105 -2.84 16.58 9.18
C VAL A 105 -2.78 17.98 9.81
N GLU A 106 -2.05 18.15 10.92
CA GLU A 106 -2.05 19.41 11.67
C GLU A 106 -1.21 20.50 11.00
N LYS A 107 -0.16 20.12 10.24
CA LYS A 107 0.85 21.06 9.74
C LYS A 107 1.07 20.98 8.23
N GLY A 108 0.49 20.00 7.54
CA GLY A 108 0.70 19.81 6.11
C GLY A 108 2.12 19.36 5.74
N ILE A 109 2.84 18.66 6.63
CA ILE A 109 4.24 18.26 6.40
C ILE A 109 4.37 16.72 6.35
N PRO A 110 4.97 16.12 5.30
CA PRO A 110 5.71 16.76 4.21
C PRO A 110 4.82 17.41 3.14
N LYS A 111 3.54 17.05 3.09
CA LYS A 111 2.52 17.68 2.27
C LYS A 111 1.15 17.57 2.94
N PRO A 112 0.20 18.47 2.65
CA PRO A 112 -1.19 18.34 3.10
C PRO A 112 -1.83 17.05 2.58
N ILE A 113 -2.70 16.44 3.41
CA ILE A 113 -3.44 15.20 3.14
C ILE A 113 -4.90 15.30 3.53
#